data_AF-A0A401VXX1-F1
#
_entry.id   AF-A0A401VXX1-F1
#
_cell.length_a   1.000
_cell.length_b   1.000
_cell.length_c   1.000
_cell.angle_alpha   90.00
_cell.angle_beta   90.00
_cell.angle_gamma   90.00
#
_symmetry.space_group_name_H-M   'P 1'
#
loop_
_entity.id
_entity.type
_entity.pdbx_description
1 polymer ?
#
loop_
_entity_poly.entity_id
_entity_poly.type
_entity_poly.pdbx_seq_one_letter_code
_entity_poly.pdbx_strand_id
1 'polypeptide(L)'
;MTTPSAPIRRDALHAALPLDREPYLMLAQAVLAWSEPHDVLRPRDCEQIARQLADHARAVADDVRHCCAALPKNSAIRALTEVVLGEAERRLAAPPRPTVTGVQNLARLLRALYERHGRLHHAPQLSRAALSS
;
A
#
# COMPACT_ATOMS: atom_id res chain seq x y z
N MET A 1 0.55 -21.76 41.12
CA MET A 1 -0.34 -22.01 39.96
C MET A 1 0.12 -21.08 38.85
N THR A 2 0.92 -21.61 37.92
CA THR A 2 1.57 -20.82 36.86
C THR A 2 0.79 -21.09 35.58
N THR A 3 0.11 -20.08 35.04
CA THR A 3 -0.60 -20.18 33.76
C THR A 3 0.43 -20.34 32.64
N PRO A 4 0.34 -21.35 31.75
CA PRO A 4 1.22 -21.44 30.60
C PRO A 4 0.84 -20.34 29.60
N SER A 5 1.77 -19.41 29.36
CA SER A 5 1.68 -18.43 28.28
C SER A 5 1.85 -19.19 26.95
N ALA A 6 0.76 -19.31 26.21
CA ALA A 6 0.79 -19.90 24.88
C ALA A 6 1.63 -19.00 23.95
N PRO A 7 2.52 -19.57 23.11
CA PRO A 7 3.28 -18.78 22.16
C PRO A 7 2.29 -18.12 21.18
N ILE A 8 2.32 -16.78 21.12
CA ILE A 8 1.64 -16.03 20.07
C ILE A 8 2.22 -16.52 18.74
N ARG A 9 1.42 -17.30 18.00
CA ARG A 9 1.74 -17.72 16.63
C ARG A 9 2.00 -16.46 15.81
N ARG A 10 3.22 -16.31 15.29
CA ARG A 10 3.64 -15.19 14.43
C ARG A 10 2.74 -15.01 13.19
N ASP A 11 1.97 -16.03 12.83
CA ASP A 11 0.99 -15.99 11.74
C ASP A 11 -0.21 -15.05 12.01
N ALA A 12 -0.56 -14.80 13.28
CA ALA A 12 -1.69 -13.92 13.61
C ALA A 12 -1.32 -12.43 13.57
N LEU A 13 -0.03 -12.06 13.60
CA LEU A 13 0.38 -10.66 13.59
C LEU A 13 0.30 -10.01 12.19
N HIS A 14 0.19 -10.82 11.13
CA HIS A 14 -0.07 -10.33 9.77
C HIS A 14 -1.55 -10.06 9.51
N ALA A 15 -2.44 -10.47 10.42
CA ALA A 15 -3.84 -10.09 10.37
C ALA A 15 -4.00 -8.67 10.95
N ALA A 16 -3.82 -7.68 10.07
CA ALA A 16 -4.32 -6.32 10.27
C ALA A 16 -3.79 -5.59 11.52
N LEU A 17 -2.49 -5.31 11.56
CA LEU A 17 -2.15 -3.95 12.01
C LEU A 17 -2.90 -3.00 11.06
N PRO A 18 -3.73 -2.06 11.55
CA PRO A 18 -4.35 -1.11 10.66
C PRO A 18 -3.21 -0.46 9.88
N LEU A 19 -3.20 -0.63 8.56
CA LEU A 19 -2.41 0.24 7.71
C LEU A 19 -2.98 1.63 7.99
N ASP A 20 -2.35 2.39 8.88
CA ASP A 20 -2.81 3.71 9.33
C ASP A 20 -2.88 4.62 8.11
N ARG A 21 -4.01 4.54 7.41
CA ARG A 21 -4.15 4.98 6.02
C ARG A 21 -4.09 6.47 5.92
N GLU A 22 -4.69 7.14 6.89
CA GLU A 22 -4.82 8.59 6.93
C GLU A 22 -3.45 9.30 7.04
N PRO A 23 -2.56 8.99 8.01
CA PRO A 23 -1.22 9.57 8.07
C PRO A 23 -0.42 9.45 6.78
N TYR A 24 -0.44 8.26 6.16
CA TYR A 24 0.33 8.00 4.95
C TYR A 24 -0.29 8.60 3.68
N LEU A 25 -1.62 8.75 3.62
CA LEU A 25 -2.28 9.51 2.56
C LEU A 25 -2.02 11.01 2.70
N MET A 26 -2.04 11.55 3.93
CA MET A 26 -1.67 12.95 4.18
C MET A 26 -0.23 13.23 3.80
N LEU A 27 0.71 12.35 4.18
CA LEU A 27 2.10 12.46 3.77
C LEU A 27 2.25 12.38 2.25
N ALA A 28 1.61 11.41 1.60
CA ALA A 28 1.64 11.30 0.15
C ALA A 28 1.07 12.56 -0.53
N GLN A 29 -0.01 13.13 0.01
CA GLN A 29 -0.59 14.36 -0.51
C GLN A 29 0.35 15.56 -0.34
N ALA A 30 0.99 15.70 0.83
CA ALA A 30 1.97 16.76 1.08
C ALA A 30 3.18 16.65 0.14
N VAL A 31 3.72 15.44 -0.04
CA VAL A 31 4.81 15.14 -0.98
C VAL A 31 4.44 15.54 -2.41
N LEU A 32 3.20 15.24 -2.82
CA LEU A 32 2.71 15.56 -4.17
C LEU A 32 2.44 17.05 -4.38
N ALA A 33 2.30 17.83 -3.30
CA ALA A 33 2.13 19.27 -3.36
C ALA A 33 3.46 20.04 -3.46
N TRP A 34 4.60 19.39 -3.20
CA TRP A 34 5.92 20.01 -3.36
C TRP A 34 6.13 20.52 -4.78
N SER A 35 6.60 21.77 -4.88
CA SER A 35 6.82 22.46 -6.15
C SER A 35 8.31 22.79 -6.32
N GLU A 36 8.97 22.20 -7.32
CA GLU A 36 10.32 22.64 -7.70
C GLU A 36 10.28 24.06 -8.28
N PRO A 37 11.27 24.94 -8.01
CA PRO A 37 12.54 24.69 -7.31
C PRO A 37 12.56 25.14 -5.83
N HIS A 38 11.42 25.49 -5.22
CA HIS A 38 11.41 26.18 -3.92
C HIS A 38 11.50 25.23 -2.71
N ASP A 39 11.22 23.93 -2.90
CA ASP A 39 11.27 22.91 -1.86
C ASP A 39 12.54 22.04 -1.97
N VAL A 40 13.72 22.64 -1.76
CA VAL A 40 15.00 21.89 -1.79
C VAL A 40 15.16 21.10 -0.48
N LEU A 41 14.46 19.97 -0.38
CA LEU A 41 14.75 18.97 0.65
C LEU A 41 16.17 18.44 0.47
N ARG A 42 16.91 18.31 1.56
CA ARG A 42 18.25 17.72 1.50
C ARG A 42 18.12 16.27 1.02
N PRO A 43 19.09 15.74 0.25
CA PRO A 43 19.02 14.35 -0.24
C PRO A 43 18.78 13.32 0.87
N ARG A 44 19.33 13.56 2.08
CA ARG A 44 19.10 12.72 3.26
C ARG A 44 17.64 12.72 3.73
N ASP A 45 16.98 13.88 3.70
CA ASP A 45 15.57 14.00 4.08
C ASP A 45 14.70 13.32 3.02
N CYS A 46 15.03 13.49 1.72
CA CYS A 46 14.40 12.74 0.63
C CYS A 46 14.55 11.23 0.80
N GLU A 47 15.76 10.74 1.11
CA GLU A 47 16.01 9.31 1.31
C GLU A 47 15.17 8.75 2.47
N GLN A 48 15.11 9.46 3.59
CA GLN A 48 14.35 9.04 4.76
C GLN A 48 12.85 8.93 4.44
N ILE A 49 12.27 9.95 3.80
CA ILE A 49 10.84 9.95 3.43
C ILE A 49 10.58 8.85 2.38
N ALA A 50 11.47 8.71 1.40
CA ALA A 50 11.35 7.67 0.38
C ALA A 50 11.38 6.26 0.99
N ARG A 51 12.22 6.02 2.01
CA ARG A 51 12.26 4.74 2.73
C ARG A 51 10.95 4.48 3.47
N GLN A 52 10.44 5.47 4.21
CA GLN A 52 9.15 5.34 4.90
C GLN A 52 8.00 5.03 3.94
N LEU A 53 7.91 5.74 2.81
CA LEU A 53 6.89 5.48 1.80
C LEU A 53 7.04 4.11 1.14
N ALA A 54 8.27 3.67 0.86
CA ALA A 54 8.53 2.36 0.25
C ALA A 54 8.19 1.21 1.19
N ASP A 55 8.60 1.28 2.47
CA ASP A 55 8.32 0.25 3.46
C ASP A 55 6.81 0.10 3.68
N HIS A 56 6.10 1.22 3.75
CA HIS A 56 4.65 1.22 3.87
C HIS A 56 3.94 0.74 2.60
N ALA A 57 4.42 1.12 1.42
CA ALA A 57 3.89 0.62 0.14
C ALA A 57 4.04 -0.91 0.02
N ARG A 58 5.12 -1.50 0.55
CA ARG A 58 5.26 -2.96 0.62
C ARG A 58 4.20 -3.59 1.51
N ALA A 59 3.96 -3.04 2.70
CA ALA A 59 2.91 -3.53 3.60
C ALA A 59 1.51 -3.45 2.96
N VAL A 60 1.18 -2.34 2.29
CA VAL A 60 -0.09 -2.21 1.55
C VAL A 60 -0.15 -3.20 0.38
N ALA A 61 0.94 -3.42 -0.35
CA ALA A 61 0.97 -4.37 -1.45
C ALA A 61 0.77 -5.82 -0.96
N ASP A 62 1.31 -6.18 0.20
CA ASP A 62 1.12 -7.50 0.80
C ASP A 62 -0.35 -7.74 1.21
N ASP A 63 -1.00 -6.74 1.79
CA ASP A 63 -2.42 -6.80 2.14
C ASP A 63 -3.31 -6.87 0.88
N VAL A 64 -3.02 -6.05 -0.14
CA VAL A 64 -3.69 -6.11 -1.44
C VAL A 64 -3.50 -7.49 -2.10
N ARG A 65 -2.31 -8.10 -1.97
CA ARG A 65 -2.04 -9.46 -2.47
C ARG A 65 -2.86 -10.51 -1.71
N HIS A 66 -2.99 -10.38 -0.40
CA HIS A 66 -3.85 -11.24 0.42
C HIS A 66 -5.32 -11.15 -0.02
N CYS A 67 -5.87 -9.93 -0.15
CA CYS A 67 -7.23 -9.73 -0.67
C CYS A 67 -7.39 -10.27 -2.09
N CYS A 68 -6.39 -10.07 -2.96
CA CYS A 68 -6.42 -10.54 -4.35
C CYS A 68 -6.50 -12.07 -4.42
N ALA A 69 -5.75 -12.78 -3.56
CA ALA A 69 -5.72 -14.23 -3.52
C ALA A 69 -7.09 -14.85 -3.18
N ALA A 70 -7.93 -14.13 -2.45
CA ALA A 70 -9.29 -14.56 -2.11
C ALA A 70 -10.31 -14.40 -3.25
N LEU A 71 -9.94 -13.73 -4.36
CA LEU A 71 -10.85 -13.51 -5.50
C LEU A 71 -10.91 -14.71 -6.47
N PRO A 72 -12.06 -14.95 -7.13
CA PRO A 72 -12.18 -15.92 -8.21
C PRO A 72 -11.16 -15.68 -9.33
N LYS A 73 -10.61 -16.76 -9.90
CA LYS A 73 -9.56 -16.70 -10.94
C LYS A 73 -9.98 -15.95 -12.20
N ASN A 74 -11.27 -15.96 -12.53
CA ASN A 74 -11.85 -15.28 -13.70
C ASN A 74 -12.33 -13.84 -13.41
N SER A 75 -12.07 -13.31 -12.21
CA SER A 75 -12.48 -11.96 -11.84
C SER A 75 -11.65 -10.89 -12.58
N ALA A 76 -12.32 -10.00 -13.31
CA ALA A 76 -11.67 -8.83 -13.92
C ALA A 76 -10.98 -7.94 -12.87
N ILE A 77 -11.55 -7.86 -11.66
CA ILE A 77 -10.95 -7.17 -10.51
C ILE A 77 -9.63 -7.87 -10.14
N ARG A 78 -9.58 -9.19 -10.09
CA ARG A 78 -8.34 -9.91 -9.79
C ARG A 78 -7.23 -9.61 -10.80
N ALA A 79 -7.53 -9.73 -12.09
CA ALA A 79 -6.54 -9.46 -13.15
C ALA A 79 -5.95 -8.05 -13.07
N LEU A 80 -6.80 -7.03 -12.86
CA LEU A 80 -6.33 -5.64 -12.67
C LEU A 80 -5.50 -5.47 -11.40
N THR A 81 -5.85 -6.15 -10.30
CA THR A 81 -5.05 -6.11 -9.06
C THR A 81 -3.67 -6.71 -9.28
N GLU A 82 -3.57 -7.86 -9.95
CA GLU A 82 -2.29 -8.54 -10.23
C GLU A 82 -1.35 -7.66 -11.07
N VAL A 83 -1.88 -6.92 -12.05
CA VAL A 83 -1.10 -5.94 -12.83
C VAL A 83 -0.54 -4.82 -11.94
N VAL A 84 -1.37 -4.25 -11.06
CA VAL A 84 -0.94 -3.18 -10.13
C VAL A 84 0.12 -3.71 -9.16
N LEU A 85 -0.05 -4.93 -8.65
CA LEU A 85 0.92 -5.57 -7.76
C LEU A 85 2.26 -5.81 -8.46
N GLY A 86 2.25 -6.30 -9.70
CA GLY A 86 3.49 -6.49 -10.47
C GLY A 86 4.22 -5.19 -10.77
N GLU A 87 3.48 -4.10 -11.03
CA GLU A 87 4.09 -2.77 -11.18
C GLU A 87 4.65 -2.23 -9.85
N ALA A 88 3.93 -2.44 -8.75
CA ALA A 88 4.41 -2.07 -7.42
C ALA A 88 5.70 -2.80 -7.06
N GLU A 89 5.76 -4.11 -7.31
CA GLU A 89 6.95 -4.93 -7.08
C GLU A 89 8.16 -4.42 -7.90
N ARG A 90 7.98 -4.18 -9.20
CA ARG A 90 9.04 -3.61 -10.04
C ARG A 90 9.56 -2.28 -9.51
N ARG A 91 8.68 -1.38 -9.07
CA ARG A 91 9.06 -0.07 -8.55
C ARG A 91 9.72 -0.13 -7.18
N LEU A 92 9.37 -1.11 -6.35
CA LEU A 92 9.87 -1.27 -4.97
C LEU A 92 11.13 -2.15 -4.89
N ALA A 93 11.49 -2.84 -5.97
CA ALA A 93 12.69 -3.67 -6.05
C ALA A 93 13.99 -2.84 -6.08
N ALA A 94 13.95 -1.65 -6.68
CA ALA A 94 15.09 -0.74 -6.68
C ALA A 94 15.15 0.08 -5.37
N PRO A 95 16.36 0.41 -4.88
CA PRO A 95 16.51 1.39 -3.81
C PRO A 95 15.83 2.73 -4.18
N PRO A 96 15.11 3.37 -3.24
CA PRO A 96 14.49 4.65 -3.51
C PRO A 96 15.51 5.72 -3.93
N ARG A 97 15.17 6.51 -4.95
CA ARG A 97 16.03 7.63 -5.38
C ARG A 97 15.94 8.75 -4.34
N PRO A 98 17.06 9.30 -3.85
CA PRO A 98 17.08 10.36 -2.83
C PRO A 98 16.81 11.74 -3.44
N THR A 99 15.74 11.85 -4.24
CA THR A 99 15.32 13.09 -4.93
C THR A 99 13.84 13.33 -4.71
N VAL A 100 13.40 14.59 -4.76
CA VAL A 100 11.98 14.97 -4.67
C VAL A 100 11.12 14.19 -5.66
N THR A 101 11.55 14.07 -6.92
CA THR A 101 10.87 13.25 -7.93
C THR A 101 10.76 11.77 -7.52
N GLY A 102 11.80 11.23 -6.88
CA GLY A 102 11.80 9.87 -6.35
C GLY A 102 10.75 9.67 -5.26
N VAL A 103 10.69 10.60 -4.30
CA VAL A 103 9.68 10.59 -3.23
C VAL A 103 8.26 10.72 -3.81
N GLN A 104 8.05 11.63 -4.78
CA GLN A 104 6.77 11.81 -5.44
C GLN A 104 6.31 10.56 -6.20
N ASN A 105 7.22 9.84 -6.86
CA ASN A 105 6.88 8.60 -7.54
C ASN A 105 6.42 7.50 -6.58
N LEU A 106 7.03 7.41 -5.39
CA LEU A 106 6.58 6.52 -4.33
C LEU A 106 5.23 6.95 -3.74
N ALA A 107 5.00 8.26 -3.55
CA ALA A 107 3.70 8.77 -3.12
C ALA A 107 2.57 8.44 -4.12
N ARG A 108 2.83 8.56 -5.43
CA ARG A 108 1.88 8.14 -6.49
C ARG A 108 1.59 6.64 -6.42
N LEU A 109 2.63 5.82 -6.23
CA LEU A 109 2.49 4.37 -6.08
C LEU A 109 1.63 4.02 -4.86
N LEU A 110 1.93 4.60 -3.71
CA LEU A 110 1.21 4.35 -2.46
C LEU A 110 -0.28 4.73 -2.58
N ARG A 111 -0.60 5.86 -3.21
CA ARG A 111 -1.98 6.26 -3.49
C ARG A 111 -2.69 5.25 -4.39
N ALA A 112 -2.05 4.79 -5.47
CA ALA A 112 -2.62 3.78 -6.36
C ALA A 112 -2.90 2.46 -5.64
N LEU A 113 -2.00 2.03 -4.76
CA LEU A 113 -2.20 0.85 -3.91
C LEU A 113 -3.38 1.02 -2.96
N TYR A 114 -3.52 2.19 -2.31
CA TYR A 114 -4.67 2.46 -1.44
C TYR A 114 -6.00 2.55 -2.18
N GLU A 115 -6.02 3.13 -3.38
CA GLU A 115 -7.20 3.14 -4.24
C GLU A 115 -7.58 1.71 -4.63
N ARG A 116 -6.59 0.87 -4.95
CA ARG A 116 -6.81 -0.55 -5.25
C ARG A 116 -7.35 -1.31 -4.04
N HIS A 117 -6.73 -1.11 -2.88
CA HIS A 117 -7.16 -1.69 -1.61
C HIS A 117 -8.62 -1.32 -1.29
N GLY A 118 -8.99 -0.04 -1.38
CA GLY A 118 -10.37 0.40 -1.17
C GLY A 118 -11.36 -0.28 -2.14
N ARG A 119 -11.02 -0.40 -3.42
CA ARG A 119 -11.88 -1.11 -4.39
C ARG A 119 -12.08 -2.58 -4.02
N LEU A 120 -11.07 -3.25 -3.46
CA LEU A 120 -11.18 -4.63 -3.02
C LEU A 120 -12.09 -4.79 -1.79
N HIS A 121 -12.09 -3.83 -0.86
CA HIS A 121 -12.97 -3.84 0.31
C HIS A 121 -14.42 -3.44 -0.01
N HIS A 122 -14.63 -2.62 -1.05
CA HIS A 122 -15.97 -2.25 -1.52
C HIS A 122 -16.56 -3.22 -2.57
N ALA A 123 -15.73 -4.01 -3.26
CA ALA A 123 -16.20 -4.97 -4.28
C ALA A 123 -17.20 -6.04 -3.78
N PRO A 124 -17.09 -6.61 -2.56
CA PRO A 124 -18.08 -7.55 -2.02
C PRO A 124 -19.50 -6.96 -1.90
N GLN A 125 -19.61 -5.63 -1.90
CA GLN A 125 -20.88 -4.90 -1.80
C GLN A 125 -21.55 -4.75 -3.19
N LEU A 126 -20.75 -4.72 -4.27
CA LEU A 126 -21.24 -4.59 -5.64
C LEU A 126 -21.87 -5.88 -6.18
N SER A 127 -21.37 -7.05 -5.77
CA SER A 127 -21.94 -8.35 -6.14
C SER A 127 -23.20 -8.71 -5.36
N ARG A 128 -23.40 -8.17 -4.15
CA ARG A 128 -24.60 -8.42 -3.34
C ARG A 128 -25.78 -7.52 -3.74
N ALA A 129 -25.52 -6.28 -4.15
CA ALA A 129 -26.55 -5.36 -4.63
C ALA A 129 -27.10 -5.74 -6.03
N ALA A 130 -26.29 -6.37 -6.87
CA ALA A 130 -26.70 -6.80 -8.21
C ALA A 130 -27.58 -8.08 -8.24
N LEU A 131 -27.70 -8.79 -7.10
CA LEU A 131 -28.54 -9.99 -6.95
C LEU A 131 -29.85 -9.72 -6.21
N SER A 132 -30.16 -8.45 -5.91
CA SER A 132 -31.36 -8.02 -5.19
C SER A 132 -32.25 -7.09 -6.02
N SER A 133 -32.21 -7.18 -7.35
CA SER A 133 -33.06 -6.41 -8.27
C SER A 133 -33.78 -7.33 -9.24
#